data_AF-A0A0F9CJK3-F1
#
_entry.id   AF-A0A0F9CJK3-F1
#
_cell.length_a   1.000
_cell.length_b   1.000
_cell.length_c   1.000
_cell.angle_alpha   90.00
_cell.angle_beta   90.00
_cell.angle_gamma   90.00
#
_symmetry.space_group_name_H-M   'P 1'
#
loop_
_entity.id
_entity.type
_entity.pdbx_description
1 polymer ?
#
loop_
_entity_poly.entity_id
_entity_poly.type
_entity_poly.pdbx_seq_one_letter_code
_entity_poly.pdbx_strand_id
1 'polypeptide(L)'
;MGKTSKNMEVYCPKCKASYKIEDTKIPIKGAHINCPKCETRVFVNTESKVSGKVCPKCGYERQTEDDEFTPASECPKCSIIYSKAKVLPDNTRNLKKRSEKMAEYDSKIIKLSQKAILLNLGNIIDLPYDISNTVCNVYYRYFELFPDESIEEIKKRLGLFDDLLTEDADNPFTVGRINIDALEDTRKSGSIDSIVVGELVCLTKLIISLRAIRDHPRLSDDPTYYFGILELIPDIFKYKISRAFDKTPIRRKVERKLKANKVNEISHLVDFMEVRIEDNDLDNDYFDD
;
A
#
# COMPACT_ATOMS: atom_id res chain seq x y z
N MET A 1 23.66 -37.04 -25.12
CA MET A 1 23.73 -36.47 -23.75
C MET A 1 22.92 -37.37 -22.82
N GLY A 2 23.55 -38.03 -21.84
CA GLY A 2 22.86 -38.89 -20.89
C GLY A 2 22.12 -38.06 -19.83
N LYS A 3 20.83 -38.32 -19.59
CA LYS A 3 20.07 -37.69 -18.50
C LYS A 3 20.57 -38.26 -17.16
N THR A 4 21.16 -37.42 -16.32
CA THR A 4 21.44 -37.76 -14.92
C THR A 4 20.12 -37.87 -14.16
N SER A 5 19.77 -39.06 -13.66
CA SER A 5 18.60 -39.26 -12.81
C SER A 5 18.83 -38.62 -11.44
N LYS A 6 17.85 -37.83 -10.98
CA LYS A 6 17.86 -37.23 -9.63
C LYS A 6 17.28 -38.25 -8.65
N ASN A 7 17.99 -38.46 -7.54
CA ASN A 7 17.54 -39.33 -6.46
C ASN A 7 16.99 -38.48 -5.31
N MET A 8 15.83 -38.87 -4.77
CA MET A 8 15.28 -38.31 -3.52
C MET A 8 15.58 -39.25 -2.35
N GLU A 9 15.72 -38.69 -1.14
CA GLU A 9 15.90 -39.45 0.09
C GLU A 9 14.55 -39.68 0.76
N VAL A 10 14.25 -40.94 1.07
CA VAL A 10 13.01 -41.37 1.74
C VAL A 10 13.33 -41.94 3.10
N TYR A 11 12.52 -41.60 4.09
CA TYR A 11 12.65 -42.04 5.47
C TYR A 11 11.56 -43.06 5.85
N CYS A 12 11.96 -44.22 6.39
CA CYS A 12 11.01 -45.21 6.90
C CYS A 12 10.66 -44.96 8.38
N PRO A 13 9.37 -44.80 8.73
CA PRO A 13 8.96 -44.53 10.11
C PRO A 13 9.15 -45.71 11.07
N LYS A 14 9.17 -46.96 10.57
CA LYS A 14 9.28 -48.15 11.43
C LYS A 14 10.71 -48.46 11.84
N CYS A 15 11.65 -48.51 10.89
CA CYS A 15 13.04 -48.90 11.16
C CYS A 15 14.02 -47.73 11.14
N LYS A 16 13.55 -46.50 10.91
CA LYS A 16 14.34 -45.26 10.86
C LYS A 16 15.45 -45.26 9.79
N ALA A 17 15.34 -46.13 8.79
CA ALA A 17 16.29 -46.18 7.68
C ALA A 17 15.99 -45.07 6.67
N SER A 18 17.03 -44.38 6.20
CA SER A 18 16.96 -43.55 5.00
C SER A 18 17.48 -44.31 3.79
N TYR A 19 16.85 -44.13 2.64
CA TYR A 19 17.27 -44.74 1.37
C TYR A 19 16.92 -43.84 0.19
N LYS A 20 17.71 -43.95 -0.88
CA LYS A 20 17.57 -43.14 -2.08
C LYS A 20 16.69 -43.83 -3.11
N ILE A 21 15.79 -43.08 -3.73
CA ILE A 21 14.89 -43.55 -4.80
C ILE A 21 14.99 -42.59 -5.97
N GLU A 22 14.99 -43.12 -7.19
CA GLU A 22 14.92 -42.30 -8.40
C GLU A 22 13.56 -41.59 -8.46
N ASP A 23 13.58 -40.26 -8.57
CA ASP A 23 12.35 -39.44 -8.67
C ASP A 23 11.42 -39.91 -9.79
N THR A 24 11.99 -40.44 -10.88
CA THR A 24 11.25 -40.93 -12.05
C THR A 24 10.36 -42.14 -11.77
N LYS A 25 10.56 -42.84 -10.64
CA LYS A 25 9.77 -44.01 -10.24
C LYS A 25 8.56 -43.65 -9.38
N ILE A 26 8.43 -42.40 -8.93
CA ILE A 26 7.31 -41.97 -8.08
C ILE A 26 6.33 -41.13 -8.92
N PRO A 27 5.06 -41.55 -9.07
CA PRO A 27 4.03 -40.76 -9.73
C PRO A 27 3.81 -39.42 -9.05
N ILE A 28 3.34 -38.42 -9.79
CA ILE A 28 3.05 -37.06 -9.27
C ILE A 28 2.08 -37.08 -8.08
N LYS A 29 1.17 -38.07 -8.01
CA LYS A 29 0.22 -38.24 -6.90
C LYS A 29 0.81 -38.96 -5.69
N GLY A 30 2.11 -39.26 -5.69
CA GLY A 30 2.77 -40.15 -4.77
C GLY A 30 2.56 -41.64 -5.09
N ALA A 31 3.31 -42.49 -4.40
CA ALA A 31 3.13 -43.94 -4.43
C ALA A 31 3.45 -44.59 -3.09
N HIS A 32 2.84 -45.75 -2.85
CA HIS A 32 3.27 -46.64 -1.79
C HIS A 32 4.45 -47.49 -2.25
N ILE A 33 5.51 -47.48 -1.46
CA ILE A 33 6.71 -48.29 -1.66
C ILE A 33 6.99 -49.10 -0.40
N ASN A 34 7.73 -50.20 -0.53
CA ASN A 34 8.16 -50.98 0.62
C ASN A 34 9.56 -50.55 1.04
N CYS A 35 9.77 -50.39 2.36
CA CYS A 35 11.09 -50.12 2.91
C CYS A 35 12.03 -51.32 2.65
N PRO A 36 13.23 -51.11 2.08
CA PRO A 36 14.16 -52.20 1.75
C PRO A 36 14.73 -52.91 2.99
N LYS A 37 14.66 -52.31 4.19
CA LYS A 37 15.15 -52.93 5.44
C LYS A 37 14.11 -53.73 6.21
N CYS A 38 12.84 -53.31 6.20
CA CYS A 38 11.82 -53.88 7.09
C CYS A 38 10.48 -54.15 6.41
N GLU A 39 10.44 -54.00 5.08
CA GLU A 39 9.29 -54.26 4.20
C GLU A 39 8.02 -53.46 4.49
N THR A 40 8.11 -52.50 5.40
CA THR A 40 6.95 -51.68 5.77
C THR A 40 6.59 -50.74 4.63
N ARG A 41 5.29 -50.69 4.33
CA ARG A 41 4.74 -49.86 3.26
C ARG A 41 4.72 -48.39 3.68
N VAL A 42 5.42 -47.54 2.95
CA VAL A 42 5.54 -46.09 3.17
C VAL A 42 4.92 -45.38 1.97
N PHE A 43 4.07 -44.38 2.22
CA PHE A 43 3.58 -43.51 1.17
C PHE A 43 4.59 -42.38 0.96
N VAL A 44 5.09 -42.23 -0.25
CA VAL A 44 6.03 -41.16 -0.62
C VAL A 44 5.30 -40.22 -1.55
N ASN A 45 5.15 -38.97 -1.13
CA ASN A 45 4.61 -37.90 -1.97
C ASN A 45 5.76 -37.12 -2.60
N THR A 46 5.69 -36.88 -3.91
CA THR A 46 6.53 -35.90 -4.61
C THR A 46 5.94 -34.52 -4.38
N GLU A 47 5.87 -34.07 -3.13
CA GLU A 47 5.63 -32.65 -2.85
C GLU A 47 6.89 -31.90 -3.25
N SER A 48 6.98 -31.62 -4.54
CA SER A 48 7.80 -30.52 -5.02
C SER A 48 7.29 -29.28 -4.29
N LYS A 49 8.04 -28.81 -3.29
CA LYS A 49 7.84 -27.47 -2.74
C LYS A 49 7.95 -26.51 -3.92
N VAL A 50 6.82 -26.00 -4.38
CA VAL A 50 6.78 -25.12 -5.54
C VAL A 50 6.91 -23.66 -5.09
N SER A 51 7.88 -23.39 -4.22
CA SER A 51 8.27 -22.01 -3.89
C SER A 51 8.84 -21.35 -5.15
N GLY A 52 8.41 -20.13 -5.46
CA GLY A 52 8.93 -19.34 -6.59
C GLY A 52 8.19 -19.54 -7.93
N LYS A 53 7.01 -20.16 -7.96
CA LYS A 53 6.16 -20.13 -9.16
C LYS A 53 5.43 -18.80 -9.29
N VAL A 54 5.76 -18.06 -10.35
CA VAL A 54 5.02 -16.85 -10.76
C VAL A 54 3.75 -17.25 -11.50
N CYS A 55 2.61 -16.71 -11.09
CA CYS A 55 1.32 -16.98 -11.70
C CYS A 55 1.25 -16.42 -13.13
N PRO A 56 0.94 -17.24 -14.15
CA PRO A 56 0.89 -16.79 -15.54
C PRO A 56 -0.29 -15.86 -15.84
N LYS A 57 -1.30 -15.78 -14.94
CA LYS A 57 -2.45 -14.88 -15.08
C LYS A 57 -2.27 -13.53 -14.40
N CYS A 58 -1.71 -13.51 -13.19
CA CYS A 58 -1.68 -12.29 -12.36
C CYS A 58 -0.28 -11.88 -11.89
N GLY A 59 0.78 -12.59 -12.28
CA GLY A 59 2.16 -12.27 -11.92
C GLY A 59 2.52 -12.47 -10.45
N TYR A 60 1.63 -13.02 -9.63
CA TYR A 60 1.90 -13.27 -8.22
C TYR A 60 2.94 -14.37 -8.05
N GLU A 61 4.00 -14.09 -7.29
CA GLU A 61 5.02 -15.07 -6.92
C GLU A 61 4.62 -15.78 -5.63
N ARG A 62 4.36 -17.10 -5.75
CA ARG A 62 3.90 -17.93 -4.63
C ARG A 62 4.96 -18.01 -3.53
N GLN A 63 4.57 -17.64 -2.32
CA GLN A 63 5.36 -17.71 -1.09
C GLN A 63 5.19 -19.08 -0.42
N THR A 64 6.07 -19.41 0.53
CA THR A 64 6.01 -20.68 1.28
C THR A 64 4.76 -20.78 2.16
N GLU A 65 4.26 -19.66 2.66
CA GLU A 65 3.10 -19.60 3.55
C GLU A 65 1.78 -19.85 2.80
N ASP A 66 1.76 -19.64 1.48
CA ASP A 66 0.56 -19.86 0.66
C ASP A 66 0.14 -21.33 0.59
N ASP A 67 1.10 -22.25 0.78
CA ASP A 67 0.86 -23.69 0.76
C ASP A 67 -0.03 -24.16 1.94
N GLU A 68 -0.14 -23.36 3.01
CA GLU A 68 -1.03 -23.65 4.15
C GLU A 68 -2.52 -23.46 3.79
N PHE A 69 -2.83 -22.55 2.85
CA PHE A 69 -4.21 -22.15 2.56
C PHE A 69 -4.66 -22.43 1.13
N THR A 70 -3.72 -22.57 0.19
CA THR A 70 -4.03 -22.77 -1.23
C THR A 70 -3.21 -23.92 -1.82
N PRO A 71 -3.83 -24.95 -2.43
CA PRO A 71 -3.11 -26.06 -3.05
C PRO A 71 -2.03 -25.60 -4.03
N ALA A 72 -0.86 -26.25 -4.05
CA ALA A 72 0.27 -25.91 -4.94
C ALA A 72 -0.07 -25.92 -6.45
N SER A 73 -1.23 -26.46 -6.83
CA SER A 73 -1.76 -26.47 -8.20
C SER A 73 -2.52 -25.20 -8.58
N GLU A 74 -2.80 -24.29 -7.64
CA GLU A 74 -3.65 -23.12 -7.83
C GLU A 74 -2.92 -21.82 -7.45
N CYS A 75 -3.30 -20.65 -7.98
CA CYS A 75 -2.74 -19.37 -7.53
C CYS A 75 -3.54 -18.81 -6.33
N PRO A 76 -2.91 -18.46 -5.19
CA PRO A 76 -3.63 -17.93 -4.02
C PRO A 76 -4.27 -16.55 -4.28
N LYS A 77 -3.73 -15.77 -5.24
CA LYS A 77 -4.25 -14.44 -5.58
C LYS A 77 -5.45 -14.47 -6.54
N CYS A 78 -5.50 -15.43 -7.46
CA CYS A 78 -6.47 -15.38 -8.57
C CYS A 78 -7.13 -16.72 -8.92
N SER A 79 -6.91 -17.76 -8.11
CA SER A 79 -7.52 -19.09 -8.22
C SER A 79 -7.36 -19.79 -9.57
N ILE A 80 -6.33 -19.45 -10.36
CA ILE A 80 -6.06 -20.17 -11.61
C ILE A 80 -5.35 -21.47 -11.31
N ILE A 81 -5.82 -22.57 -11.90
CA ILE A 81 -5.14 -23.86 -11.85
C ILE A 81 -3.98 -23.82 -12.85
N TYR A 82 -2.74 -23.93 -12.36
CA TYR A 82 -1.52 -23.82 -13.17
C TYR A 82 -1.50 -24.79 -14.36
N SER A 83 -2.03 -26.01 -14.20
CA SER A 83 -2.08 -27.00 -15.28
C SER A 83 -3.05 -26.65 -16.42
N LYS A 84 -4.02 -25.76 -16.17
CA LYS A 84 -4.98 -25.28 -17.15
C LYS A 84 -4.61 -23.91 -17.75
N ALA A 85 -3.64 -23.23 -17.15
CA ALA A 85 -3.18 -21.95 -17.65
C ALA A 85 -2.37 -22.17 -18.94
N LYS A 86 -3.00 -21.91 -20.10
CA LYS A 86 -2.26 -21.78 -21.35
C LYS A 86 -1.33 -20.58 -21.19
N VAL A 87 -0.01 -20.84 -21.12
CA VAL A 87 1.01 -19.80 -21.19
C VAL A 87 0.87 -19.16 -22.57
N LEU A 88 0.21 -18.00 -22.64
CA LEU A 88 0.13 -17.24 -23.89
C LEU A 88 1.55 -16.74 -24.20
N PRO A 89 2.21 -17.22 -25.27
CA PRO A 89 3.66 -17.00 -25.47
C PRO A 89 4.09 -15.56 -25.79
N ASP A 90 3.19 -14.57 -25.82
CA ASP A 90 3.50 -13.24 -26.39
C ASP A 90 3.15 -12.05 -25.49
N ASN A 91 2.69 -12.27 -24.25
CA ASN A 91 2.35 -11.16 -23.36
C ASN A 91 3.55 -10.56 -22.62
N THR A 92 4.71 -11.21 -22.57
CA THR A 92 5.87 -10.71 -21.80
C THR A 92 6.41 -9.39 -22.35
N ARG A 93 6.42 -9.18 -23.68
CA ARG A 93 6.90 -7.93 -24.28
C ARG A 93 5.90 -6.78 -24.09
N ASN A 94 4.60 -7.08 -24.16
CA ASN A 94 3.55 -6.09 -23.91
C ASN A 94 3.39 -5.77 -22.42
N LEU A 95 3.60 -6.74 -21.53
CA LEU A 95 3.65 -6.55 -20.08
C LEU A 95 4.86 -5.71 -19.68
N LYS A 96 6.05 -5.96 -20.26
CA LYS A 96 7.24 -5.15 -20.00
C LYS A 96 7.06 -3.70 -20.47
N LYS A 97 6.53 -3.48 -21.68
CA LYS A 97 6.22 -2.12 -22.16
C LYS A 97 5.13 -1.44 -21.32
N ARG A 98 4.13 -2.19 -20.84
CA ARG A 98 3.11 -1.66 -19.92
C ARG A 98 3.69 -1.36 -18.55
N SER A 99 4.60 -2.17 -18.01
CA SER A 99 5.25 -1.91 -16.72
C SER A 99 6.23 -0.75 -16.81
N GLU A 100 6.96 -0.61 -17.92
CA GLU A 100 7.85 0.55 -18.17
C GLU A 100 7.04 1.85 -18.28
N LYS A 101 5.94 1.85 -19.06
CA LYS A 101 5.04 3.01 -19.13
C LYS A 101 4.34 3.31 -17.81
N MET A 102 3.94 2.28 -17.05
CA MET A 102 3.36 2.47 -15.72
C MET A 102 4.40 3.06 -14.77
N ALA A 103 5.64 2.57 -14.79
CA ALA A 103 6.72 3.12 -13.97
C ALA A 103 7.05 4.59 -14.31
N GLU A 104 7.05 4.95 -15.60
CA GLU A 104 7.20 6.33 -16.04
C GLU A 104 6.03 7.21 -15.57
N TYR A 105 4.79 6.72 -15.71
CA TYR A 105 3.59 7.40 -15.24
C TYR A 105 3.59 7.60 -13.71
N ASP A 106 3.91 6.54 -12.96
CA ASP A 106 4.05 6.58 -11.50
C ASP A 106 5.15 7.58 -11.10
N SER A 107 6.26 7.65 -11.85
CA SER A 107 7.32 8.63 -11.59
C SER A 107 6.84 10.07 -11.79
N LYS A 108 6.05 10.35 -12.85
CA LYS A 108 5.45 11.68 -13.07
C LYS A 108 4.52 12.05 -11.90
N ILE A 109 3.66 11.14 -11.48
CA ILE A 109 2.73 11.34 -10.35
C ILE A 109 3.49 11.59 -9.04
N ILE A 110 4.55 10.82 -8.78
CA ILE A 110 5.40 10.97 -7.60
C ILE A 110 6.00 12.38 -7.56
N LYS A 111 6.58 12.86 -8.67
CA LYS A 111 7.16 14.21 -8.76
C LYS A 111 6.12 15.32 -8.58
N LEU A 112 4.95 15.18 -9.22
CA LEU A 112 3.85 16.14 -9.05
C LEU A 112 3.36 16.19 -7.60
N SER A 113 3.21 15.02 -6.98
CA SER A 113 2.82 14.90 -5.57
C SER A 113 3.85 15.55 -4.65
N GLN A 114 5.14 15.30 -4.86
CA GLN A 114 6.24 15.91 -4.09
C GLN A 114 6.21 17.44 -4.20
N LYS A 115 6.12 17.98 -5.43
CA LYS A 115 6.09 19.44 -5.66
C LYS A 115 4.85 20.07 -5.03
N ALA A 116 3.68 19.44 -5.14
CA ALA A 116 2.46 19.94 -4.53
C ALA A 116 2.48 19.88 -3.00
N ILE A 117 3.04 18.82 -2.41
CA ILE A 117 3.24 18.71 -0.95
C ILE A 117 4.16 19.82 -0.46
N LEU A 118 5.32 20.01 -1.08
CA LEU A 118 6.27 21.06 -0.70
C LEU A 118 5.65 22.46 -0.81
N LEU A 119 4.89 22.70 -1.88
CA LEU A 119 4.24 23.97 -2.10
C LEU A 119 3.13 24.26 -1.06
N ASN A 120 2.29 23.28 -0.74
CA ASN A 120 1.12 23.49 0.10
C ASN A 120 1.41 23.32 1.60
N LEU A 121 2.30 22.39 1.92
CA LEU A 121 2.59 21.95 3.29
C LEU A 121 4.06 22.19 3.65
N GLY A 122 4.91 22.69 2.77
CA GLY A 122 6.34 22.74 3.04
C GLY A 122 6.94 21.35 3.28
N ASN A 123 8.04 21.31 4.01
CA ASN A 123 8.69 20.07 4.41
C ASN A 123 7.83 19.32 5.43
N ILE A 124 7.57 18.02 5.21
CA ILE A 124 6.75 17.16 6.08
C ILE A 124 7.57 16.18 6.94
N ILE A 125 8.89 16.35 7.02
CA ILE A 125 9.80 15.54 7.87
C ILE A 125 9.53 15.79 9.35
N ASP A 126 8.93 16.94 9.68
CA ASP A 126 8.51 17.29 11.03
C ASP A 126 7.30 16.47 11.54
N LEU A 127 6.65 15.72 10.66
CA LEU A 127 5.51 14.86 10.99
C LEU A 127 5.97 13.41 11.28
N PRO A 128 5.23 12.65 12.11
CA PRO A 128 5.49 11.23 12.27
C PRO A 128 5.37 10.46 10.95
N TYR A 129 6.22 9.46 10.75
CA TYR A 129 6.33 8.70 9.50
C TYR A 129 4.98 8.25 8.91
N ASP A 130 4.11 7.64 9.73
CA ASP A 130 2.80 7.17 9.30
C ASP A 130 1.88 8.30 8.78
N ILE A 131 2.03 9.49 9.34
CA ILE A 131 1.30 10.69 8.92
C ILE A 131 1.86 11.19 7.59
N SER A 132 3.19 11.31 7.48
CA SER A 132 3.85 11.69 6.24
C SER A 132 3.49 10.73 5.10
N ASN A 133 3.48 9.42 5.34
CA ASN A 133 3.06 8.44 4.34
C ASN A 133 1.58 8.58 3.96
N THR A 134 0.71 8.87 4.93
CA THR A 134 -0.71 9.15 4.67
C THR A 134 -0.88 10.40 3.81
N VAL A 135 -0.12 11.46 4.09
CA VAL A 135 -0.09 12.70 3.28
C VAL A 135 0.31 12.39 1.85
N CYS A 136 1.46 11.71 1.66
CA CYS A 136 1.93 11.27 0.35
C CYS A 136 0.86 10.49 -0.43
N ASN A 137 0.15 9.58 0.23
CA ASN A 137 -0.88 8.76 -0.40
C ASN A 137 -2.16 9.54 -0.76
N VAL A 138 -2.52 10.59 -0.03
CA VAL A 138 -3.65 11.45 -0.42
C VAL A 138 -3.29 12.25 -1.67
N TYR A 139 -2.10 12.86 -1.72
CA TYR A 139 -1.62 13.59 -2.90
C TYR A 139 -1.42 12.67 -4.11
N TYR A 140 -0.82 11.49 -3.93
CA TYR A 140 -0.65 10.51 -5.00
C TYR A 140 -1.98 10.13 -5.64
N ARG A 141 -3.00 9.79 -4.84
CA ARG A 141 -4.33 9.44 -5.35
C ARG A 141 -5.01 10.58 -6.10
N TYR A 142 -4.74 11.82 -5.69
CA TYR A 142 -5.22 12.99 -6.44
C TYR A 142 -4.60 13.02 -7.84
N PHE A 143 -3.28 12.97 -7.92
CA PHE A 143 -2.58 13.03 -9.21
C PHE A 143 -2.74 11.77 -10.06
N GLU A 144 -3.08 10.63 -9.46
CA GLU A 144 -3.47 9.44 -10.19
C GLU A 144 -4.76 9.67 -11.00
N LEU A 145 -5.70 10.46 -10.47
CA LEU A 145 -6.96 10.83 -11.13
C LEU A 145 -6.81 12.05 -12.04
N PHE A 146 -5.91 12.97 -11.70
CA PHE A 146 -5.67 14.22 -12.44
C PHE A 146 -4.21 14.37 -12.87
N PRO A 147 -3.68 13.45 -13.71
CA PRO A 147 -2.25 13.43 -14.07
C PRO A 147 -1.80 14.58 -14.97
N ASP A 148 -2.74 15.28 -15.58
CA ASP A 148 -2.50 16.37 -16.54
C ASP A 148 -2.83 17.74 -15.95
N GLU A 149 -3.31 17.79 -14.71
CA GLU A 149 -3.62 19.05 -14.04
C GLU A 149 -2.34 19.76 -13.60
N SER A 150 -2.25 21.05 -13.92
CA SER A 150 -1.10 21.87 -13.54
C SER A 150 -1.13 22.23 -12.06
N ILE A 151 0.02 22.61 -11.51
CA ILE A 151 0.12 23.02 -10.10
C ILE A 151 -0.65 24.31 -9.86
N GLU A 152 -0.74 25.17 -10.86
CA GLU A 152 -1.47 26.43 -10.86
C GLU A 152 -2.99 26.18 -10.81
N GLU A 153 -3.48 25.17 -11.53
CA GLU A 153 -4.88 24.73 -11.45
C GLU A 153 -5.19 24.16 -10.06
N ILE A 154 -4.25 23.42 -9.48
CA ILE A 154 -4.37 22.91 -8.11
C ILE A 154 -4.37 24.06 -7.10
N LYS A 155 -3.44 25.01 -7.21
CA LYS A 155 -3.43 26.23 -6.38
C LYS A 155 -4.75 26.97 -6.51
N LYS A 156 -5.30 27.10 -7.71
CA LYS A 156 -6.60 27.74 -7.92
C LYS A 156 -7.72 26.95 -7.24
N ARG A 157 -7.73 25.63 -7.35
CA ARG A 157 -8.71 24.76 -6.68
C ARG A 157 -8.58 24.83 -5.16
N LEU A 158 -7.36 24.79 -4.62
CA LEU A 158 -7.09 24.88 -3.18
C LEU A 158 -7.33 26.29 -2.63
N GLY A 159 -6.97 27.32 -3.40
CA GLY A 159 -7.17 28.73 -3.08
C GLY A 159 -8.63 29.17 -3.11
N LEU A 160 -9.49 28.51 -3.91
CA LEU A 160 -10.95 28.62 -3.77
C LEU A 160 -11.43 28.15 -2.37
N PHE A 161 -10.62 27.36 -1.65
CA PHE A 161 -10.86 27.01 -0.26
C PHE A 161 -10.04 27.86 0.74
N ASP A 162 -9.13 28.72 0.30
CA ASP A 162 -8.47 29.72 1.17
C ASP A 162 -9.47 30.79 1.64
N ASP A 163 -10.46 31.12 0.82
CA ASP A 163 -11.58 31.97 1.26
C ASP A 163 -12.42 31.30 2.37
N LEU A 164 -12.34 29.97 2.52
CA LEU A 164 -12.90 29.20 3.63
C LEU A 164 -11.91 28.99 4.78
N LEU A 165 -10.74 29.63 4.74
CA LEU A 165 -9.64 29.51 5.72
C LEU A 165 -9.37 30.79 6.49
N THR A 166 -9.81 31.95 6.01
CA THR A 166 -9.36 33.26 6.50
C THR A 166 -10.12 33.81 7.71
N GLU A 167 -11.27 33.26 8.11
CA GLU A 167 -12.06 33.90 9.16
C GLU A 167 -11.57 33.64 10.60
N ASP A 168 -10.70 32.65 10.86
CA ASP A 168 -10.34 32.28 12.25
C ASP A 168 -8.89 31.76 12.44
N ALA A 169 -7.94 32.13 11.56
CA ALA A 169 -6.57 31.59 11.59
C ALA A 169 -5.80 31.86 12.91
N ASP A 170 -6.17 32.92 13.64
CA ASP A 170 -5.54 33.28 14.93
C ASP A 170 -6.03 32.45 16.12
N ASN A 171 -7.05 31.60 15.93
CA ASN A 171 -7.61 30.79 16.99
C ASN A 171 -7.22 29.31 16.82
N PRO A 172 -6.21 28.78 17.53
CA PRO A 172 -5.83 27.36 17.43
C PRO A 172 -6.94 26.40 17.90
N PHE A 173 -8.03 26.90 18.47
CA PHE A 173 -9.20 26.11 18.85
C PHE A 173 -10.26 26.00 17.74
N THR A 174 -10.21 26.81 16.68
CA THR A 174 -11.10 26.67 15.50
C THR A 174 -10.67 25.55 14.56
N VAL A 175 -9.57 24.87 14.88
CA VAL A 175 -9.25 23.51 14.40
C VAL A 175 -10.44 22.55 14.62
N GLY A 176 -11.27 22.78 15.64
CA GLY A 176 -12.53 22.06 15.85
C GLY A 176 -13.63 22.34 14.82
N ARG A 177 -13.45 23.31 13.92
CA ARG A 177 -14.38 23.67 12.83
C ARG A 177 -13.93 23.15 11.46
N ILE A 178 -12.94 22.24 11.39
CA ILE A 178 -12.70 21.53 10.13
C ILE A 178 -13.99 20.77 9.82
N ASN A 179 -14.71 21.23 8.80
CA ASN A 179 -16.04 20.74 8.45
C ASN A 179 -15.94 19.35 7.81
N ILE A 180 -15.70 18.36 8.67
CA ILE A 180 -15.55 16.96 8.26
C ILE A 180 -16.89 16.36 7.92
N ASP A 181 -17.97 16.91 8.48
CA ASP A 181 -19.32 16.61 8.02
C ASP A 181 -19.46 16.93 6.53
N ALA A 182 -18.94 18.07 6.05
CA ALA A 182 -18.92 18.38 4.62
C ALA A 182 -18.07 17.39 3.81
N LEU A 183 -16.93 16.92 4.33
CA LEU A 183 -16.15 15.86 3.67
C LEU A 183 -16.95 14.54 3.61
N GLU A 184 -17.67 14.19 4.67
CA GLU A 184 -18.47 12.98 4.72
C GLU A 184 -19.70 13.05 3.83
N ASP A 185 -20.36 14.20 3.77
CA ASP A 185 -21.47 14.42 2.87
C ASP A 185 -20.98 14.38 1.42
N THR A 186 -19.81 14.96 1.13
CA THR A 186 -19.14 14.81 -0.16
C THR A 186 -18.81 13.34 -0.47
N ARG A 187 -18.39 12.54 0.51
CA ARG A 187 -18.19 11.08 0.31
C ARG A 187 -19.48 10.30 0.03
N LYS A 188 -20.63 10.78 0.51
CA LYS A 188 -21.93 10.11 0.31
C LYS A 188 -22.55 10.44 -1.05
N SER A 189 -22.40 11.68 -1.52
CA SER A 189 -23.15 12.18 -2.69
C SER A 189 -22.30 12.87 -3.75
N GLY A 190 -21.01 13.10 -3.50
CA GLY A 190 -20.11 13.78 -4.42
C GLY A 190 -19.61 12.88 -5.54
N SER A 191 -19.11 13.51 -6.60
CA SER A 191 -18.29 12.81 -7.59
C SER A 191 -16.96 12.37 -6.97
N ILE A 192 -16.27 11.42 -7.60
CA ILE A 192 -14.92 11.00 -7.20
C ILE A 192 -14.00 12.23 -7.10
N ASP A 193 -14.12 13.16 -8.06
CA ASP A 193 -13.38 14.41 -8.10
C ASP A 193 -13.61 15.27 -6.86
N SER A 194 -14.89 15.51 -6.51
CA SER A 194 -15.23 16.27 -5.30
C SER A 194 -14.70 15.61 -4.03
N ILE A 195 -14.73 14.28 -3.97
CA ILE A 195 -14.23 13.53 -2.80
C ILE A 195 -12.73 13.75 -2.64
N VAL A 196 -11.96 13.59 -3.72
CA VAL A 196 -10.49 13.63 -3.64
C VAL A 196 -9.99 15.06 -3.44
N VAL A 197 -10.64 16.07 -4.05
CA VAL A 197 -10.41 17.49 -3.73
C VAL A 197 -10.73 17.78 -2.26
N GLY A 198 -11.89 17.33 -1.77
CA GLY A 198 -12.28 17.51 -0.37
C GLY A 198 -11.31 16.86 0.61
N GLU A 199 -10.75 15.69 0.26
CA GLU A 199 -9.72 15.03 1.07
C GLU A 199 -8.42 15.83 1.14
N LEU A 200 -7.95 16.37 0.01
CA LEU A 200 -6.77 17.24 -0.01
C LEU A 200 -6.96 18.47 0.88
N VAL A 201 -8.08 19.18 0.71
CA VAL A 201 -8.37 20.39 1.48
C VAL A 201 -8.44 20.09 2.97
N CYS A 202 -9.18 19.04 3.35
CA CYS A 202 -9.31 18.62 4.74
C CYS A 202 -7.97 18.19 5.35
N LEU A 203 -7.16 17.44 4.61
CA LEU A 203 -5.83 17.02 5.06
C LEU A 203 -4.92 18.23 5.29
N THR A 204 -4.86 19.16 4.33
CA THR A 204 -4.06 20.38 4.46
C THR A 204 -4.42 21.16 5.71
N LYS A 205 -5.73 21.32 5.99
CA LYS A 205 -6.22 21.95 7.22
C LYS A 205 -5.74 21.25 8.48
N LEU A 206 -5.83 19.91 8.51
CA LEU A 206 -5.39 19.11 9.66
C LEU A 206 -3.88 19.23 9.90
N ILE A 207 -3.06 19.26 8.84
CA ILE A 207 -1.60 19.41 8.98
C ILE A 207 -1.22 20.81 9.48
N ILE A 208 -1.81 21.87 8.91
CA ILE A 208 -1.58 23.25 9.37
C ILE A 208 -1.98 23.38 10.85
N SER A 209 -3.14 22.85 11.21
CA SER A 209 -3.64 22.84 12.59
C SER A 209 -2.72 22.09 13.55
N LEU A 210 -2.21 20.93 13.12
CA LEU A 210 -1.30 20.11 13.90
C LEU A 210 0.00 20.87 14.23
N ARG A 211 0.55 21.60 13.25
CA ARG A 211 1.73 22.45 13.47
C ARG A 211 1.42 23.66 14.35
N ALA A 212 0.29 24.34 14.12
CA ALA A 212 -0.13 25.44 14.98
C ALA A 212 -0.25 25.01 16.45
N ILE A 213 -0.81 23.82 16.72
CA ILE A 213 -0.90 23.28 18.08
C ILE A 213 0.48 22.97 18.66
N ARG A 214 1.37 22.35 17.86
CA ARG A 214 2.75 22.04 18.29
C ARG A 214 3.51 23.31 18.67
N ASP A 215 3.36 24.36 17.86
CA ASP A 215 4.14 25.59 17.99
C ASP A 215 3.50 26.60 18.97
N HIS A 216 2.26 26.35 19.43
CA HIS A 216 1.54 27.23 20.34
C HIS A 216 1.99 27.04 21.81
N PRO A 217 2.53 28.08 22.48
CA PRO A 217 3.20 27.93 23.79
C PRO A 217 2.36 27.33 24.92
N ARG A 218 1.03 27.52 24.90
CA ARG A 218 0.14 26.96 25.94
C ARG A 218 -0.38 25.56 25.61
N LEU A 219 -0.41 25.19 24.33
CA LEU A 219 -0.95 23.91 23.89
C LEU A 219 0.16 22.86 23.78
N SER A 220 1.40 23.30 23.57
CA SER A 220 2.59 22.45 23.64
C SER A 220 2.75 21.76 25.00
N ASP A 221 2.24 22.36 26.08
CA ASP A 221 2.33 21.81 27.44
C ASP A 221 1.37 20.63 27.69
N ASP A 222 0.26 20.55 26.93
CA ASP A 222 -0.67 19.42 26.96
C ASP A 222 -0.72 18.73 25.58
N PRO A 223 0.03 17.64 25.41
CA PRO A 223 0.14 16.98 24.11
C PRO A 223 -1.13 16.22 23.72
N THR A 224 -2.17 16.19 24.56
CA THR A 224 -3.43 15.48 24.31
C THR A 224 -4.10 15.93 23.01
N TYR A 225 -4.15 17.24 22.74
CA TYR A 225 -4.74 17.77 21.52
C TYR A 225 -3.93 17.38 20.29
N TYR A 226 -2.61 17.52 20.36
CA TYR A 226 -1.68 17.15 19.30
C TYR A 226 -1.82 15.65 18.94
N PHE A 227 -1.76 14.77 19.93
CA PHE A 227 -1.94 13.34 19.72
C PHE A 227 -3.35 12.96 19.26
N GLY A 228 -4.36 13.69 19.73
CA GLY A 228 -5.74 13.53 19.27
C GLY A 228 -5.87 13.73 17.76
N ILE A 229 -5.27 14.79 17.20
CA ILE A 229 -5.27 15.05 15.77
C ILE A 229 -4.38 14.06 15.01
N LEU A 230 -3.19 13.74 15.54
CA LEU A 230 -2.32 12.72 14.95
C LEU A 230 -3.03 11.39 14.76
N GLU A 231 -3.76 10.91 15.76
CA GLU A 231 -4.51 9.64 15.63
C GLU A 231 -5.67 9.75 14.62
N LEU A 232 -6.21 10.95 14.42
CA LEU A 232 -7.43 11.19 13.67
C LEU A 232 -7.20 11.30 12.15
N ILE A 233 -6.06 11.83 11.73
CA ILE A 233 -5.63 11.88 10.33
C ILE A 233 -5.69 10.48 9.66
N PRO A 234 -5.01 9.43 10.16
CA PRO A 234 -5.10 8.11 9.55
C PRO A 234 -6.51 7.51 9.70
N ASP A 235 -7.22 7.77 10.79
CA ASP A 235 -8.61 7.33 10.95
C ASP A 235 -9.49 7.84 9.79
N ILE A 236 -9.28 9.07 9.32
CA ILE A 236 -10.06 9.70 8.24
C ILE A 236 -9.57 9.31 6.85
N PHE A 237 -8.26 9.38 6.58
CA PHE A 237 -7.74 9.28 5.21
C PHE A 237 -7.24 7.90 4.82
N LYS A 238 -6.75 7.13 5.79
CA LYS A 238 -6.22 5.77 5.61
C LYS A 238 -7.30 4.73 5.87
N TYR A 239 -7.93 4.76 7.04
CA TYR A 239 -8.96 3.79 7.43
C TYR A 239 -10.38 4.20 7.03
N LYS A 240 -10.59 5.43 6.55
CA LYS A 240 -11.89 5.96 6.11
C LYS A 240 -13.00 5.69 7.15
N ILE A 241 -12.72 5.92 8.43
CA ILE A 241 -13.67 5.77 9.53
C ILE A 241 -14.70 6.90 9.42
N SER A 242 -15.96 6.54 9.16
CA SER A 242 -17.07 7.50 9.14
C SER A 242 -17.27 8.10 10.53
N ARG A 243 -17.56 9.39 10.60
CA ARG A 243 -17.73 10.21 11.79
C ARG A 243 -16.61 10.02 12.79
N ALA A 244 -15.36 10.02 12.32
CA ALA A 244 -14.21 9.75 13.18
C ALA A 244 -14.11 10.73 14.37
N PHE A 245 -14.46 12.00 14.15
CA PHE A 245 -14.48 13.03 15.19
C PHE A 245 -15.48 12.74 16.31
N ASP A 246 -16.65 12.18 15.98
CA ASP A 246 -17.70 11.87 16.96
C ASP A 246 -17.45 10.58 17.74
N LYS A 247 -16.42 9.82 17.37
CA LYS A 247 -16.11 8.53 17.97
C LYS A 247 -15.08 8.67 19.07
N THR A 248 -15.22 7.87 20.11
CA THR A 248 -14.18 7.76 21.15
C THR A 248 -12.91 7.12 20.57
N PRO A 249 -11.72 7.43 21.12
CA PRO A 249 -10.46 6.81 20.68
C PRO A 249 -10.50 5.27 20.67
N ILE A 250 -11.16 4.67 21.68
CA ILE A 250 -11.32 3.21 21.77
C ILE A 250 -12.11 2.67 20.58
N ARG A 251 -13.24 3.29 20.24
CA ARG A 251 -14.07 2.85 19.11
C ARG A 251 -13.30 2.95 17.80
N ARG A 252 -12.55 4.03 17.57
CA ARG A 252 -11.71 4.17 16.37
C ARG A 252 -10.63 3.09 16.30
N LYS A 253 -9.95 2.79 17.40
CA LYS A 253 -8.95 1.70 17.47
C LYS A 253 -9.54 0.34 17.08
N VAL A 254 -10.77 0.03 17.50
CA VAL A 254 -11.47 -1.19 17.08
C VAL A 254 -11.76 -1.17 15.58
N GLU A 255 -12.30 -0.07 15.05
CA GLU A 255 -12.61 0.04 13.62
C GLU A 255 -11.36 -0.02 12.73
N ARG A 256 -10.23 0.55 13.16
CA ARG A 256 -8.93 0.39 12.46
C ARG A 256 -8.57 -1.07 12.28
N LYS A 257 -8.66 -1.87 13.35
CA LYS A 257 -8.36 -3.32 13.29
C LYS A 257 -9.26 -4.04 12.30
N LEU A 258 -10.55 -3.71 12.26
CA LEU A 258 -11.51 -4.30 11.33
C LEU A 258 -11.26 -3.88 9.88
N LYS A 259 -10.67 -2.70 9.65
CA LYS A 259 -10.40 -2.13 8.33
C LYS A 259 -8.96 -2.30 7.86
N ALA A 260 -8.06 -2.85 8.67
CA ALA A 260 -6.64 -2.96 8.36
C ALA A 260 -6.39 -3.65 7.00
N ASN A 261 -7.15 -4.69 6.67
CA ASN A 261 -7.04 -5.43 5.41
C ASN A 261 -7.67 -4.74 4.19
N LYS A 262 -8.28 -3.56 4.38
CA LYS A 262 -8.96 -2.78 3.33
C LYS A 262 -8.26 -1.46 3.05
N VAL A 263 -7.11 -1.21 3.68
CA VAL A 263 -6.34 0.00 3.45
C VAL A 263 -5.79 -0.02 2.03
N ASN A 264 -6.25 0.93 1.21
CA ASN A 264 -5.72 1.17 -0.13
C ASN A 264 -4.66 2.28 -0.04
N GLU A 265 -3.45 1.89 0.37
CA GLU A 265 -2.30 2.77 0.58
C GLU A 265 -1.04 2.09 0.05
N ILE A 266 -0.18 2.84 -0.63
CA ILE A 266 1.16 2.42 -1.00
C ILE A 266 2.03 2.54 0.26
N SER A 267 2.43 1.39 0.80
CA SER A 267 3.36 1.34 1.93
C SER A 267 4.69 1.98 1.55
N HIS A 268 5.25 2.77 2.47
CA HIS A 268 6.55 3.42 2.30
C HIS A 268 6.65 4.41 1.13
N LEU A 269 5.52 4.91 0.61
CA LEU A 269 5.47 5.93 -0.43
C LEU A 269 6.30 7.17 -0.09
N VAL A 270 6.33 7.57 1.18
CA VAL A 270 7.14 8.70 1.65
C VAL A 270 8.64 8.52 1.37
N ASP A 271 9.15 7.28 1.41
CA ASP A 271 10.56 6.99 1.12
C ASP A 271 10.86 7.11 -0.37
N PHE A 272 9.89 6.84 -1.24
CA PHE A 272 10.03 6.98 -2.70
C PHE A 272 9.90 8.42 -3.18
N MET A 273 9.17 9.26 -2.45
CA MET A 273 8.95 10.66 -2.85
C MET A 273 10.14 11.55 -2.54
N GLU A 274 11.16 11.07 -1.81
CA GLU A 274 12.33 11.85 -1.38
C GLU A 274 11.93 13.28 -0.99
N VAL A 275 10.88 13.43 -0.16
CA VAL A 275 10.37 14.74 0.27
C VAL A 275 11.34 15.33 1.31
N ARG A 276 12.60 15.43 0.92
CA ARG A 276 13.70 16.08 1.60
C ARG A 276 14.13 17.21 0.69
N ILE A 277 14.21 18.40 1.25
CA ILE A 277 14.81 19.52 0.56
C ILE A 277 16.30 19.18 0.48
N GLU A 278 16.81 18.92 -0.72
CA GLU A 278 18.19 19.28 -0.99
C GLU A 278 18.18 20.80 -1.12
N ASP A 279 18.87 21.50 -0.20
CA ASP A 279 18.82 22.96 -0.02
C ASP A 279 19.25 23.80 -1.26
N ASN A 280 19.45 23.19 -2.44
CA ASN A 280 20.13 23.82 -3.57
C ASN A 280 19.34 23.93 -4.89
N ASP A 281 18.16 23.31 -5.06
CA ASP A 281 17.55 23.17 -6.39
C ASP A 281 16.24 23.96 -6.65
N LEU A 282 15.73 24.73 -5.68
CA LEU A 282 14.51 25.52 -5.90
C LEU A 282 14.73 26.87 -6.60
N ASP A 283 15.98 27.22 -6.94
CA ASP A 283 16.33 28.61 -7.24
C ASP A 283 16.57 29.00 -8.71
N ASN A 284 16.45 28.16 -9.76
CA ASN A 284 16.75 28.73 -11.11
C ASN A 284 15.99 28.34 -12.39
N ASP A 285 15.41 27.16 -12.61
CA ASP A 285 15.15 26.77 -14.03
C ASP A 285 13.69 26.54 -14.45
N TYR A 286 12.66 26.91 -13.68
CA TYR A 286 11.28 26.47 -13.99
C TYR A 286 10.15 27.53 -13.93
N PHE A 287 10.46 28.83 -13.99
CA PHE A 287 9.44 29.89 -14.02
C PHE A 287 9.52 30.85 -15.22
N ASP A 288 10.31 30.55 -16.25
CA ASP A 288 10.25 31.27 -17.52
C ASP A 288 9.42 30.47 -18.53
N ASP A 289 8.09 30.68 -18.52
CA ASP A 289 7.17 30.56 -19.68
C ASP A 289 5.83 31.27 -19.36
#